data_AF-A0A815Q026-F1
#
_entry.id   AF-A0A815Q026-F1
#
_cell.length_a   1.000
_cell.length_b   1.000
_cell.length_c   1.000
_cell.angle_alpha   90.00
_cell.angle_beta   90.00
_cell.angle_gamma   90.00
#
_symmetry.space_group_name_H-M   'P 1'
#
loop_
_entity.id
_entity.type
_entity.pdbx_description
1 polymer ?
#
loop_
_entity_poly.entity_id
_entity_poly.type
_entity_poly.pdbx_seq_one_letter_code
_entity_poly.pdbx_strand_id
1 'polypeptide(L)'
;MLGFNILLYINKEFHTNFQSTYDLNIKDFINKNDRYIIEKYFLNFDQSSLNIILFIVEQLKSILLTICLLKQYRSIENIATLSRLETEFQISRWNNVEYYHDYEMMDICSKISAAYLIFYCLNNNITRTILTNETN
;
A
#
# COMPACT_ATOMS: atom_id res chain seq x y z
N MET A 1 14.44 4.04 -16.83
CA MET A 1 13.16 3.59 -16.24
C MET A 1 13.48 2.40 -15.34
N LEU A 2 13.91 2.68 -14.11
CA LEU A 2 14.46 1.67 -13.19
C LEU A 2 13.39 0.61 -12.84
N GLY A 3 13.84 -0.64 -12.73
CA GLY A 3 13.03 -1.81 -12.42
C GLY A 3 12.38 -1.75 -11.03
N PHE A 4 11.19 -1.17 -10.96
CA PHE A 4 10.32 -1.22 -9.79
C PHE A 4 9.31 -2.35 -9.96
N ASN A 5 9.74 -3.59 -9.78
CA ASN A 5 8.85 -4.73 -9.98
C ASN A 5 8.22 -5.18 -8.65
N ILE A 6 7.21 -4.41 -8.21
CA ILE A 6 6.37 -4.72 -7.04
C ILE A 6 5.77 -6.12 -7.17
N LEU A 7 5.29 -6.47 -8.37
CA LEU A 7 4.72 -7.79 -8.65
C LEU A 7 5.73 -8.90 -8.41
N LEU A 8 6.97 -8.75 -8.88
CA LEU A 8 8.03 -9.73 -8.66
C LEU A 8 8.36 -9.87 -7.16
N TYR A 9 8.42 -8.76 -6.43
CA TYR A 9 8.65 -8.78 -4.98
C TYR A 9 7.53 -9.55 -4.26
N ILE A 10 6.27 -9.23 -4.54
CA ILE A 10 5.11 -9.88 -3.91
C ILE A 10 5.02 -11.35 -4.29
N ASN A 11 5.20 -11.69 -5.56
CA ASN A 11 5.18 -13.07 -6.02
C ASN A 11 6.31 -13.90 -5.37
N LYS A 12 7.48 -13.29 -5.14
CA LYS A 12 8.57 -13.93 -4.40
C LYS A 12 8.24 -14.11 -2.93
N GLU A 13 7.64 -13.10 -2.29
CA GLU A 13 7.40 -13.11 -0.84
C GLU A 13 6.21 -13.99 -0.43
N PHE A 14 5.13 -14.00 -1.23
CA PHE A 14 3.91 -14.75 -0.94
C PHE A 14 3.79 -16.05 -1.74
N HIS A 15 4.78 -16.37 -2.58
CA HIS A 15 4.75 -17.50 -3.50
C HIS A 15 3.49 -17.52 -4.40
N THR A 16 3.04 -16.33 -4.81
CA THR A 16 1.88 -16.10 -5.68
C THR A 16 2.29 -15.89 -7.13
N ASN A 17 1.32 -15.85 -8.04
CA ASN A 17 1.55 -15.57 -9.46
C ASN A 17 0.62 -14.45 -9.97
N PHE A 18 0.70 -13.27 -9.36
CA PHE A 18 -0.01 -12.08 -9.86
C PHE A 18 0.62 -11.60 -11.17
N GLN A 19 -0.25 -11.25 -12.13
CA GLN A 19 0.14 -10.80 -13.47
C GLN A 19 -0.49 -9.44 -13.79
N SER A 20 0.18 -8.67 -14.66
CA SER A 20 -0.39 -7.44 -15.21
C SER A 20 -1.30 -7.78 -16.38
N THR A 21 -2.40 -7.05 -16.50
CA THR A 21 -3.39 -7.22 -17.57
C THR A 21 -3.56 -5.88 -18.30
N TYR A 22 -3.72 -5.95 -19.63
CA TYR A 22 -3.92 -4.79 -20.50
C TYR A 22 -5.29 -4.81 -21.19
N ASP A 23 -6.09 -5.86 -20.99
CA ASP A 23 -7.40 -6.02 -21.59
C ASP A 23 -8.50 -5.40 -20.72
N LEU A 24 -9.51 -4.82 -21.36
CA LEU A 24 -10.71 -4.30 -20.72
C LEU A 24 -11.65 -5.44 -20.27
N ASN A 25 -11.53 -6.61 -20.89
CA ASN A 25 -12.31 -7.80 -20.54
C ASN A 25 -11.71 -8.53 -19.32
N ILE A 26 -12.05 -8.07 -18.13
CA ILE A 26 -11.63 -8.68 -16.88
C ILE A 26 -12.52 -9.91 -16.60
N LYS A 27 -12.09 -11.09 -17.04
CA LYS A 27 -12.49 -12.34 -16.38
C LYS A 27 -11.65 -12.50 -15.12
N ASP A 28 -12.16 -13.17 -14.08
CA ASP A 28 -11.42 -13.36 -12.82
C ASP A 28 -10.07 -14.08 -13.05
N PHE A 29 -9.01 -13.30 -13.27
CA PHE A 29 -7.64 -13.79 -13.51
C PHE A 29 -6.91 -14.18 -12.23
N ILE A 30 -7.47 -13.84 -11.07
CA ILE A 30 -6.81 -14.10 -9.79
C ILE A 30 -7.10 -15.54 -9.37
N ASN A 31 -6.02 -16.32 -9.22
CA ASN A 31 -6.11 -17.68 -8.69
C ASN A 31 -6.72 -17.65 -7.28
N LYS A 32 -7.69 -18.53 -7.01
CA LYS A 32 -8.32 -18.65 -5.68
C LYS A 32 -7.29 -18.92 -4.58
N ASN A 33 -6.23 -19.66 -4.90
CA ASN A 33 -5.15 -19.95 -3.94
C ASN A 33 -4.37 -18.68 -3.57
N ASP A 34 -4.02 -17.85 -4.56
CA ASP A 34 -3.28 -16.60 -4.33
C ASP A 34 -4.10 -15.63 -3.50
N ARG A 35 -5.41 -15.55 -3.79
CA ARG A 35 -6.37 -14.78 -2.98
C ARG A 35 -6.39 -15.27 -1.53
N TYR A 36 -6.50 -16.57 -1.31
CA TYR A 36 -6.51 -17.16 0.03
C TYR A 36 -5.23 -16.86 0.83
N ILE A 37 -4.06 -16.87 0.17
CA ILE A 37 -2.77 -16.53 0.81
C ILE A 37 -2.79 -15.08 1.32
N ILE A 38 -3.28 -14.15 0.51
CA ILE A 38 -3.39 -12.74 0.90
C ILE A 38 -4.45 -12.53 1.98
N GLU A 39 -5.60 -13.20 1.89
CA GLU A 39 -6.62 -13.16 2.95
C GLU A 39 -6.05 -13.65 4.29
N LYS A 40 -5.32 -14.77 4.27
CA LYS A 40 -4.65 -15.30 5.47
C LYS A 40 -3.61 -14.33 6.03
N TYR A 41 -2.91 -13.58 5.18
CA TYR A 41 -1.98 -12.55 5.64
C TYR A 41 -2.69 -11.47 6.47
N PHE A 42 -3.85 -11.00 6.00
CA PHE A 42 -4.61 -9.96 6.72
C PHE A 42 -5.29 -10.48 7.99
N LEU A 43 -5.68 -11.75 8.05
CA LEU A 43 -6.27 -12.36 9.25
C LEU A 43 -5.35 -12.36 10.48
N ASN A 44 -4.04 -12.11 10.31
CA ASN A 44 -3.10 -12.01 11.43
C ASN A 44 -3.18 -10.68 12.19
N PHE A 45 -3.83 -9.66 11.63
CA PHE A 45 -3.94 -8.35 12.25
C PHE A 45 -5.22 -8.23 13.08
N ASP A 46 -5.15 -7.43 14.14
CA ASP A 46 -6.31 -7.05 14.94
C ASP A 46 -7.24 -6.10 14.20
N GLN A 47 -8.48 -5.96 14.68
CA GLN A 47 -9.50 -5.13 14.04
C GLN A 47 -9.07 -3.67 13.86
N SER A 48 -8.39 -3.08 14.84
CA SER A 48 -7.94 -1.69 14.77
C SER A 48 -6.87 -1.52 13.69
N SER A 49 -5.91 -2.45 13.62
CA SER A 49 -4.92 -2.48 12.54
C SER A 49 -5.54 -2.69 11.17
N LEU A 50 -6.54 -3.57 11.05
CA LEU A 50 -7.26 -3.79 9.79
C LEU A 50 -8.00 -2.55 9.30
N ASN A 51 -8.62 -1.78 10.20
CA ASN A 51 -9.27 -0.53 9.84
C ASN A 51 -8.26 0.50 9.29
N ILE A 52 -7.06 0.57 9.86
CA ILE A 52 -6.00 1.46 9.38
C ILE A 52 -5.45 0.97 8.03
N ILE A 53 -5.24 -0.34 7.88
CA ILE A 53 -4.84 -0.93 6.60
C ILE A 53 -5.88 -0.60 5.53
N LEU A 54 -7.17 -0.72 5.82
CA LEU A 54 -8.25 -0.38 4.91
C LEU A 54 -8.16 1.09 4.48
N PHE A 55 -7.96 2.01 5.43
CA PHE A 55 -7.75 3.42 5.12
C PHE A 55 -6.55 3.64 4.17
N ILE A 56 -5.42 2.96 4.39
CA ILE A 56 -4.25 3.05 3.51
C ILE A 56 -4.57 2.50 2.11
N VAL A 57 -5.27 1.36 2.03
CA VAL A 57 -5.73 0.78 0.75
C VAL A 57 -6.62 1.76 0.00
N GLU A 58 -7.51 2.48 0.69
CA GLU A 58 -8.37 3.48 0.06
C GLU A 58 -7.59 4.69 -0.48
N GLN A 59 -6.48 5.09 0.15
CA GLN A 59 -5.61 6.15 -0.37
C GLN A 59 -4.77 5.68 -1.56
N LEU A 60 -4.20 4.47 -1.50
CA LEU A 60 -3.33 3.92 -2.56
C LEU A 60 -4.09 3.25 -3.70
N LYS A 61 -5.39 2.97 -3.53
CA LYS A 61 -6.23 2.20 -4.45
C LYS A 61 -5.66 0.82 -4.79
N SER A 62 -4.76 0.27 -3.96
CA SER A 62 -4.07 -0.98 -4.23
C SER A 62 -3.64 -1.70 -2.96
N ILE A 63 -4.14 -2.92 -2.79
CA ILE A 63 -3.78 -3.82 -1.68
C ILE A 63 -2.30 -4.22 -1.75
N LEU A 64 -1.80 -4.48 -2.96
CA LEU A 64 -0.42 -4.90 -3.19
C LEU A 64 0.58 -3.80 -2.79
N LEU A 65 0.29 -2.54 -3.10
CA LEU A 65 1.08 -1.40 -2.65
C LEU A 65 1.04 -1.24 -1.13
N THR A 66 -0.15 -1.41 -0.52
CA THR A 66 -0.27 -1.38 0.94
C THR A 66 0.60 -2.47 1.58
N ILE A 67 0.59 -3.70 1.07
CA ILE A 67 1.46 -4.77 1.59
C ILE A 67 2.94 -4.38 1.49
N CYS A 68 3.37 -3.79 0.37
CA CYS A 68 4.74 -3.30 0.21
C CYS A 68 5.10 -2.21 1.23
N LEU A 69 4.16 -1.32 1.54
CA LEU A 69 4.33 -0.31 2.58
C LEU A 69 4.45 -0.94 3.97
N LEU A 70 3.56 -1.88 4.32
CA LEU A 70 3.59 -2.58 5.60
C LEU A 70 4.91 -3.34 5.81
N LYS A 71 5.45 -3.92 4.73
CA LYS A 71 6.73 -4.63 4.71
C LYS A 71 7.96 -3.70 4.60
N GLN A 72 7.76 -2.38 4.57
CA GLN A 72 8.82 -1.38 4.40
C GLN A 72 9.69 -1.61 3.17
N TYR A 73 9.13 -2.19 2.09
CA TYR A 73 9.87 -2.49 0.87
C TYR A 73 10.36 -1.22 0.16
N ARG A 74 9.60 -0.12 0.27
CA ARG A 74 9.89 1.19 -0.32
C ARG A 74 9.47 2.32 0.61
N SER A 75 10.03 3.51 0.36
CA SER A 75 9.62 4.73 1.04
C SER A 75 8.18 5.11 0.67
N ILE A 76 7.55 5.90 1.55
CA ILE A 76 6.16 6.33 1.40
C ILE A 76 5.97 7.13 0.11
N GLU A 77 6.91 8.01 -0.23
CA GLU A 77 6.86 8.84 -1.44
C GLU A 77 6.94 7.96 -2.70
N ASN A 78 7.79 6.93 -2.69
CA ASN A 78 7.86 6.00 -3.80
C ASN A 78 6.55 5.21 -3.96
N ILE A 79 5.95 4.76 -2.86
CA ILE A 79 4.66 4.06 -2.90
C ILE A 79 3.54 4.98 -3.39
N ALA A 80 3.50 6.24 -2.94
CA ALA A 80 2.54 7.24 -3.39
C ALA A 80 2.69 7.56 -4.89
N THR A 81 3.93 7.68 -5.37
CA THR A 81 4.24 7.84 -6.81
C THR A 81 3.77 6.63 -7.60
N LEU A 82 3.97 5.42 -7.08
CA LEU A 82 3.55 4.16 -7.72
C LEU A 82 2.03 3.99 -7.77
N SER A 83 1.30 4.53 -6.79
CA SER A 83 -0.16 4.64 -6.82
C SER A 83 -0.64 5.55 -7.96
N ARG A 84 0.13 6.60 -8.25
CA ARG A 84 -0.20 7.66 -9.21
C ARG A 84 0.48 7.51 -10.57
N LEU A 85 0.90 6.30 -10.95
CA LEU A 85 1.67 6.06 -12.19
C LEU A 85 1.01 6.66 -13.45
N GLU A 86 -0.31 6.54 -13.57
CA GLU A 86 -1.05 7.13 -14.68
C GLU A 86 -0.94 8.66 -14.63
N THR A 87 -1.20 9.28 -13.47
CA THR A 87 -1.07 10.74 -13.30
C THR A 87 0.36 11.22 -13.60
N GLU A 88 1.39 10.52 -13.13
CA GLU A 88 2.79 10.85 -13.42
C GLU A 88 3.11 10.74 -14.91
N PHE A 89 2.56 9.72 -15.58
CA PHE A 89 2.67 9.60 -17.03
C PHE A 89 1.99 10.78 -17.73
N GLN A 90 0.81 11.17 -17.29
CA GLN A 90 0.05 12.30 -17.83
C GLN A 90 0.77 13.64 -17.62
N ILE A 91 1.32 13.90 -16.42
CA ILE A 91 2.14 15.08 -16.13
C ILE A 91 3.35 15.14 -17.07
N SER A 92 4.01 14.00 -17.32
CA SER A 92 5.16 13.97 -18.23
C SER A 92 4.78 14.32 -19.69
N ARG A 93 3.52 14.07 -20.07
CA ARG A 93 3.04 14.28 -21.44
C ARG A 93 2.37 15.64 -21.64
N TRP A 94 1.69 16.15 -20.62
CA TRP A 94 0.83 17.32 -20.68
C TRP A 94 1.25 18.45 -19.73
N ASN A 95 2.43 18.33 -19.14
CA ASN A 95 2.99 19.21 -18.12
C ASN A 95 2.24 19.16 -16.78
N ASN A 96 2.93 19.64 -15.74
CA ASN A 96 2.39 19.73 -14.40
C ASN A 96 1.42 20.91 -14.29
N VAL A 97 0.20 20.65 -13.85
CA VAL A 97 -0.67 21.67 -13.26
C VAL A 97 -0.21 21.91 -11.83
N GLU A 98 0.55 23.00 -11.66
CA GLU A 98 1.02 23.47 -10.35
C GLU A 98 -0.13 23.55 -9.34
N TYR A 99 0.19 23.31 -8.07
CA TYR A 99 -0.77 23.18 -6.95
C TYR A 99 -1.66 21.95 -7.01
N TYR A 100 -2.23 21.56 -8.13
CA TYR A 100 -3.15 20.42 -8.15
C TYR A 100 -2.41 19.09 -7.91
N HIS A 101 -1.45 18.76 -8.78
CA HIS A 101 -0.73 17.49 -8.64
C HIS A 101 0.25 17.49 -7.46
N ASP A 102 0.81 18.66 -7.13
CA ASP A 102 1.71 18.80 -5.98
C ASP A 102 0.95 18.61 -4.67
N TYR A 103 -0.24 19.22 -4.55
CA TYR A 103 -1.10 19.05 -3.38
C TYR A 103 -1.57 17.61 -3.25
N GLU A 104 -2.00 16.99 -4.35
CA GLU A 104 -2.45 15.59 -4.34
C GLU A 104 -1.35 14.64 -3.83
N MET A 105 -0.11 14.83 -4.29
CA MET A 105 1.03 14.05 -3.83
C MET A 105 1.29 14.26 -2.33
N MET A 106 1.31 15.52 -1.87
CA MET A 106 1.53 15.85 -0.46
C MET A 106 0.41 15.33 0.44
N ASP A 107 -0.84 15.42 0.00
CA ASP A 107 -2.01 14.95 0.73
C ASP A 107 -2.00 13.43 0.91
N ILE A 108 -1.71 12.69 -0.16
CA ILE A 108 -1.57 11.22 -0.09
C ILE A 108 -0.40 10.84 0.83
N CYS A 109 0.76 11.46 0.67
CA CYS A 109 1.91 11.20 1.53
C CYS A 109 1.62 11.49 3.01
N SER A 110 0.96 12.62 3.30
CA SER A 110 0.59 13.02 4.67
C SER A 110 -0.35 12.00 5.31
N LYS A 111 -1.45 11.66 4.62
CA LYS A 111 -2.45 10.70 5.11
C LYS A 111 -1.85 9.31 5.34
N ILE A 112 -1.07 8.82 4.39
CA ILE A 112 -0.43 7.50 4.48
C ILE A 112 0.62 7.48 5.58
N SER A 113 1.43 8.53 5.71
CA SER A 113 2.45 8.61 6.76
C SER A 113 1.83 8.57 8.15
N ALA A 114 0.77 9.36 8.38
CA ALA A 114 0.06 9.37 9.65
C ALA A 114 -0.58 8.01 9.96
N ALA A 115 -1.27 7.41 8.98
CA ALA A 115 -1.89 6.10 9.14
C ALA A 115 -0.85 5.01 9.41
N TYR A 116 0.25 5.01 8.65
CA TYR A 116 1.35 4.05 8.81
C TYR A 116 2.03 4.17 10.18
N LEU A 117 2.23 5.40 10.68
CA LEU A 117 2.79 5.63 12.00
C LEU A 117 1.90 5.03 13.10
N ILE A 118 0.59 5.28 13.02
CA ILE A 118 -0.37 4.72 13.99
C ILE A 118 -0.37 3.18 13.91
N PHE A 119 -0.40 2.63 12.70
CA PHE A 119 -0.28 1.18 12.48
C PHE A 119 1.00 0.61 13.10
N TYR A 120 2.14 1.26 12.90
CA TYR A 120 3.42 0.84 13.45
C TYR A 120 3.42 0.87 14.99
N CYS A 121 2.91 1.94 15.60
CA CYS A 121 2.77 2.04 17.05
C CYS A 121 1.83 0.98 17.63
N LEU A 122 0.77 0.61 16.90
CA LEU A 122 -0.14 -0.44 17.35
C LEU A 122 0.43 -1.84 17.20
N ASN A 123 1.37 -2.10 16.28
CA ASN A 123 1.89 -3.44 16.03
C ASN A 123 3.27 -3.70 16.63
N ASN A 124 3.93 -2.66 17.13
CA ASN A 124 5.22 -2.80 17.81
C ASN A 124 5.01 -3.10 19.31
N ASN A 125 5.70 -4.12 19.82
CA ASN A 125 5.53 -4.59 21.19
C ASN A 125 6.01 -3.57 22.23
N ILE A 126 7.03 -2.78 21.90
CA ILE A 126 7.60 -1.76 22.79
C ILE A 126 6.60 -0.63 23.03
N THR A 127 5.87 -0.21 22.02
CA THR A 127 4.86 0.84 22.14
C THR A 127 3.60 0.34 22.83
N ARG A 128 3.21 -0.93 22.61
CA ARG A 128 2.08 -1.54 23.34
C ARG A 128 2.30 -1.58 24.84
N THR A 129 3.48 -1.95 25.31
CA THR A 129 3.76 -2.02 26.76
C THR A 129 3.68 -0.65 27.43
N ILE A 130 4.11 0.41 26.75
CA ILE A 130 4.03 1.78 27.27
C ILE A 130 2.55 2.21 27.42
N LEU A 131 1.74 1.98 26.39
CA LEU A 131 0.31 2.31 26.41
C LEU A 131 -0.43 1.56 27.53
N THR A 132 -0.11 0.28 27.76
CA THR A 132 -0.74 -0.50 28.84
C THR A 132 -0.28 -0.07 30.23
N ASN A 133 0.94 0.46 30.35
CA ASN A 133 1.48 0.93 31.62
C ASN A 133 0.93 2.30 32.03
N GLU A 134 0.54 3.14 31.08
CA GLU A 134 -0.08 4.45 31.34
C GLU A 134 -1.58 4.36 31.69
N THR A 135 -2.23 3.25 31.35
CA THR A 135 -3.66 3.01 31.64
C THR A 135 -3.93 2.35 33.00
N ASN A 136 -2.88 2.04 33.77
CA ASN A 136 -2.95 1.49 35.13
C ASN A 136 -2.54 2.53 36.17
#